data_AF-A0A7S3ZK47-F1
#
_entry.id   AF-A0A7S3ZK47-F1
#
_cell.length_a   1.000
_cell.length_b   1.000
_cell.length_c   1.000
_cell.angle_alpha   90.00
_cell.angle_beta   90.00
_cell.angle_gamma   90.00
#
_symmetry.space_group_name_H-M   'P 1'
#
loop_
_entity.id
_entity.type
_entity.pdbx_description
1 polymer ?
#
loop_
_entity_poly.entity_id
_entity_poly.type
_entity_poly.pdbx_seq_one_letter_code
_entity_poly.pdbx_strand_id
1 'polypeptide(L)'
;MAKYEHRDADNRWHAFSDADNQVIEDAYRANKNKILLTMPQNPPGLREFEVRFGDNARSERMPRPPSTKIIQVNVASGATRIVRRIASPRGSNSAAMTRASSFADDPALYGWLLRRATSGWRRGAWQRRFFVLVPKSSCLLYFHRGLHTREVQLCRNADPSAPAARGTIPLANAMVCTDDVDGSKQHSFSIAVPGGFEYDLAAHSAAKKEAWLDQLVRVARGDDLIPAPPPTPARPQVG
;
A
#
# COMPACT_ATOMS: atom_id res chain seq x y z
N MET A 1 3.15 19.76 -3.38
CA MET A 1 3.59 20.24 -2.05
C MET A 1 3.12 19.25 -1.01
N ALA A 2 3.97 18.74 -0.10
CA ALA A 2 3.55 17.74 0.90
C ALA A 2 2.58 18.35 1.92
N LYS A 3 1.74 17.51 2.56
CA LYS A 3 0.90 17.93 3.69
C LYS A 3 1.46 17.31 4.97
N TYR A 4 1.14 17.91 6.11
CA TYR A 4 1.55 17.45 7.43
C TYR A 4 0.35 17.46 8.37
N GLU A 5 0.41 16.60 9.38
CA GLU A 5 -0.57 16.55 10.48
C GLU A 5 0.15 16.43 11.82
N HIS A 6 -0.48 16.91 12.89
CA HIS A 6 -0.03 16.72 14.26
C HIS A 6 -1.06 15.95 15.10
N ARG A 7 -0.57 15.15 16.05
CA ARG A 7 -1.41 14.38 16.97
C ARG A 7 -1.62 15.13 18.27
N ASP A 8 -2.88 15.32 18.68
CA ASP A 8 -3.23 15.93 19.96
C ASP A 8 -3.18 14.94 21.14
N ALA A 9 -3.62 15.38 22.32
CA ALA A 9 -3.66 14.57 23.54
C ALA A 9 -4.70 13.44 23.48
N ASP A 10 -5.77 13.60 22.70
CA ASP A 10 -6.84 12.61 22.50
C ASP A 10 -6.51 11.61 21.36
N ASN A 11 -5.26 11.60 20.89
CA ASN A 11 -4.78 10.81 19.76
C ASN A 11 -5.45 11.10 18.41
N ARG A 12 -6.06 12.28 18.23
CA ARG A 12 -6.61 12.73 16.95
C ARG A 12 -5.56 13.46 16.13
N TRP A 13 -5.59 13.26 14.82
CA TRP A 13 -4.70 13.92 13.87
C TRP A 13 -5.37 15.18 13.31
N HIS A 14 -4.65 16.29 13.35
CA HIS A 14 -5.08 17.58 12.86
C HIS A 14 -4.15 18.06 11.76
N ALA A 15 -4.73 18.46 10.62
CA ALA A 15 -3.98 18.99 9.51
C ALA A 15 -3.39 20.37 9.84
N PHE A 16 -2.18 20.62 9.38
CA PHE A 16 -1.64 21.96 9.31
C PHE A 16 -2.31 22.74 8.17
N SER A 17 -2.34 24.07 8.30
CA SER A 17 -2.82 24.95 7.22
C SER A 17 -1.91 24.85 5.99
N ASP A 18 -2.37 25.32 4.83
CA ASP A 18 -1.57 25.31 3.61
C ASP A 18 -0.30 26.16 3.73
N ALA A 19 -0.40 27.32 4.40
CA ALA A 19 0.75 28.16 4.69
C ALA A 19 1.77 27.44 5.58
N ASP A 20 1.32 26.81 6.67
CA ASP A 20 2.19 26.06 7.58
C ASP A 20 2.87 24.87 6.88
N ASN A 21 2.10 24.12 6.08
CA ASN A 21 2.62 22.99 5.31
C ASN A 21 3.76 23.40 4.38
N GLN A 22 3.68 24.59 3.78
CA GLN A 22 4.72 25.10 2.88
C GLN A 22 6.00 25.40 3.68
N VAL A 23 5.87 26.10 4.82
CA VAL A 23 7.00 26.41 5.70
C VAL A 23 7.67 25.15 6.23
N ILE A 24 6.88 24.15 6.65
CA ILE A 24 7.40 22.86 7.14
C ILE A 24 8.12 22.09 6.02
N GLU A 25 7.53 22.01 4.81
CA GLU A 25 8.14 21.30 3.67
C GLU A 25 9.45 21.96 3.22
N ASP A 26 9.50 23.29 3.17
CA ASP A 26 10.72 24.01 2.77
C ASP A 26 11.84 23.79 3.78
N ALA A 27 11.52 23.83 5.08
CA ALA A 27 12.49 23.54 6.14
C ALA A 27 12.97 22.09 6.11
N TYR A 28 12.06 21.15 5.88
CA TYR A 28 12.37 19.73 5.75
C TYR A 28 13.31 19.47 4.57
N ARG A 29 13.04 20.08 3.40
CA ARG A 29 13.90 19.98 2.21
C ARG A 29 15.27 20.63 2.40
N ALA A 30 15.31 21.75 3.12
CA ALA A 30 16.55 22.43 3.48
C ALA A 30 17.33 21.71 4.60
N ASN A 31 16.86 20.54 5.05
CA ASN A 31 17.46 19.74 6.12
C ASN A 31 17.69 20.54 7.42
N LYS A 32 16.78 21.47 7.74
CA LYS A 32 16.84 22.25 8.98
C LYS A 32 16.53 21.36 10.17
N ASN A 33 17.18 21.62 11.30
CA ASN A 33 16.92 20.91 12.56
C ASN A 33 15.62 21.32 13.24
N LYS A 34 15.21 22.59 13.08
CA LYS A 34 13.94 23.12 13.59
C LYS A 34 13.47 24.37 12.85
N ILE A 35 12.20 24.71 13.02
CA ILE A 35 11.58 25.99 12.64
C ILE A 35 10.63 26.48 13.73
N LEU A 36 10.30 27.77 13.69
CA LEU A 36 9.23 28.37 14.48
C LEU A 36 7.99 28.56 13.59
N LEU A 37 6.84 28.14 14.08
CA LEU A 37 5.52 28.42 13.52
C LEU A 37 4.73 29.26 14.51
N THR A 38 4.10 30.32 13.99
CA THR A 38 3.14 31.13 14.74
C THR A 38 1.75 30.78 14.26
N MET A 39 0.88 30.36 15.18
CA MET A 39 -0.51 29.96 14.95
C MET A 39 -1.44 31.01 15.55
N PRO A 40 -1.82 32.07 14.81
CA PRO A 40 -2.53 33.23 15.34
C PRO A 40 -3.92 32.90 15.92
N GLN A 41 -4.52 31.78 15.49
CA GLN A 41 -5.79 31.29 15.99
C GLN A 41 -5.76 30.81 17.45
N ASN A 42 -4.56 30.58 18.00
CA ASN A 42 -4.41 30.17 19.40
C ASN A 42 -4.36 31.39 20.33
N PRO A 43 -4.72 31.23 21.62
CA PRO A 43 -4.66 32.30 22.60
C PRO A 43 -3.26 32.95 22.68
N PRO A 44 -3.18 34.26 22.98
CA PRO A 44 -1.91 34.93 23.28
C PRO A 44 -1.12 34.16 24.34
N GLY A 45 0.19 33.98 24.11
CA GLY A 45 1.05 33.14 24.95
C GLY A 45 1.09 31.66 24.58
N LEU A 46 0.16 31.14 23.75
CA LEU A 46 0.13 29.73 23.31
C LEU A 46 0.20 29.55 21.78
N ARG A 47 0.51 30.63 21.05
CA ARG A 47 0.53 30.64 19.58
C ARG A 47 1.85 30.26 18.95
N GLU A 48 2.93 30.20 19.71
CA GLU A 48 4.27 29.90 19.18
C GLU A 48 4.64 28.43 19.37
N PHE A 49 5.04 27.79 18.28
CA PHE A 49 5.42 26.38 18.26
C PHE A 49 6.71 26.17 17.50
N GLU A 50 7.64 25.41 18.07
CA GLU A 50 8.78 24.88 17.34
C GLU A 50 8.42 23.56 16.66
N VAL A 51 8.66 23.43 15.36
CA VAL A 51 8.69 22.12 14.70
C VAL A 51 10.13 21.66 14.62
N ARG A 52 10.43 20.48 15.16
CA ARG A 52 11.78 19.89 15.21
C ARG A 52 11.84 18.62 14.37
N PHE A 53 12.97 18.38 13.70
CA PHE A 53 13.12 17.32 12.70
C PHE A 53 14.25 16.34 13.04
N GLY A 54 14.19 15.15 12.44
CA GLY A 54 15.26 14.16 12.50
C GLY A 54 15.52 13.67 13.92
N ASP A 55 16.79 13.51 14.26
CA ASP A 55 17.20 13.12 15.61
C ASP A 55 17.09 14.26 16.63
N ASN A 56 16.90 15.49 16.16
CA ASN A 56 16.59 16.66 16.99
C ASN A 56 15.10 16.79 17.33
N ALA A 57 14.24 15.87 16.85
CA ALA A 57 12.83 15.81 17.20
C ALA A 57 12.61 15.31 18.63
N ARG A 58 13.18 16.01 19.61
CA ARG A 58 13.14 15.73 21.05
C ARG A 58 12.66 16.95 21.80
N SER A 59 12.07 16.77 22.97
CA SER A 59 11.73 17.82 23.94
C SER A 59 11.90 17.28 25.36
N GLU A 60 11.74 18.11 26.38
CA GLU A 60 11.74 17.67 27.77
C GLU A 60 10.68 16.59 28.04
N ARG A 61 9.48 16.76 27.45
CA ARG A 61 8.37 15.80 27.55
C ARG A 61 8.46 14.63 26.56
N MET A 62 9.40 14.69 25.61
CA MET A 62 9.68 13.62 24.64
C MET A 62 11.19 13.51 24.39
N PRO A 63 11.95 12.91 25.33
CA PRO A 63 13.42 12.88 25.26
C PRO A 63 13.95 12.04 24.10
N ARG A 64 13.16 11.07 23.61
CA ARG A 64 13.49 10.20 22.48
C ARG A 64 12.66 10.61 21.26
N PRO A 65 13.27 10.73 20.07
CA PRO A 65 12.53 11.06 18.85
C PRO A 65 11.47 10.01 18.52
N PRO A 66 10.28 10.41 18.05
CA PRO A 66 9.27 9.47 17.57
C PRO A 66 9.71 8.84 16.23
N SER A 67 9.04 7.76 15.83
CA SER A 67 9.30 7.08 14.54
C SER A 67 9.08 7.98 13.32
N THR A 68 8.20 8.98 13.42
CA THR A 68 7.99 9.97 12.35
C THR A 68 9.14 10.95 12.19
N LYS A 69 10.02 11.04 13.20
CA LYS A 69 11.15 11.98 13.25
C LYS A 69 10.75 13.46 13.13
N ILE A 70 9.50 13.81 13.46
CA ILE A 70 9.02 15.19 13.49
C ILE A 70 8.14 15.39 14.71
N ILE A 71 8.36 16.47 15.45
CA ILE A 71 7.51 16.90 16.57
C ILE A 71 7.21 18.40 16.47
N GLN A 72 6.10 18.80 17.08
CA GLN A 72 5.74 20.19 17.32
C GLN A 72 5.75 20.43 18.84
N VAL A 73 6.43 21.47 19.30
CA VAL A 73 6.58 21.82 20.72
C VAL A 73 6.05 23.23 20.92
N ASN A 74 5.07 23.40 21.79
CA ASN A 74 4.63 24.73 22.20
C ASN A 74 5.73 25.41 23.02
N VAL A 75 6.15 26.62 22.61
CA VAL A 75 7.31 27.30 23.20
C VAL A 75 7.07 27.69 24.66
N ALA A 76 5.85 28.10 25.00
CA ALA A 76 5.53 28.55 26.34
C ALA A 76 5.32 27.42 27.35
N SER A 77 4.70 26.31 26.93
CA SER A 77 4.28 25.21 27.83
C SER A 77 5.12 23.94 27.74
N GLY A 78 5.96 23.80 26.71
CA GLY A 78 6.68 22.56 26.39
C GLY A 78 5.77 21.41 25.93
N ALA A 79 4.47 21.64 25.76
CA ALA A 79 3.53 20.64 25.27
C ALA A 79 3.98 20.13 23.90
N THR A 80 4.15 18.82 23.77
CA THR A 80 4.75 18.19 22.59
C THR A 80 3.74 17.33 21.86
N ARG A 81 3.68 17.49 20.54
CA ARG A 81 2.81 16.76 19.63
C ARG A 81 3.66 16.04 18.59
N ILE A 82 3.28 14.82 18.24
CA ILE A 82 3.94 14.09 17.14
C ILE A 82 3.41 14.64 15.82
N VAL A 83 4.32 14.91 14.88
CA VAL A 83 3.98 15.36 13.53
C VAL A 83 4.29 14.24 12.55
N ARG A 84 3.44 14.09 11.52
CA ARG A 84 3.69 13.20 10.39
C ARG A 84 3.58 13.95 9.08
N ARG A 85 4.40 13.57 8.11
CA ARG A 85 4.28 14.01 6.72
C ARG A 85 3.29 13.07 6.01
N ILE A 86 2.22 13.64 5.45
CA ILE A 86 1.32 12.96 4.53
C ILE A 86 1.92 13.11 3.13
N ALA A 87 2.09 11.99 2.43
CA ALA A 87 2.47 12.02 1.03
C ALA A 87 1.39 12.79 0.24
N SER A 88 1.71 14.01 -0.19
CA SER A 88 0.83 14.68 -1.15
C SER A 88 0.91 13.98 -2.49
N PRO A 89 -0.22 13.80 -3.17
CA PRO A 89 -0.25 13.25 -4.52
C PRO A 89 0.41 14.26 -5.46
N ARG A 90 1.69 14.07 -5.78
CA ARG A 90 2.34 14.80 -6.88
C ARG A 90 2.05 14.02 -8.17
N GLY A 91 1.13 14.55 -8.97
CA GLY A 91 0.83 14.08 -10.32
C GLY A 91 -0.66 14.18 -10.65
N SER A 92 -1.12 15.39 -10.96
CA SER A 92 -2.29 15.71 -11.81
C SER A 92 -3.38 14.64 -11.98
N ASN A 93 -4.51 14.88 -11.31
CA ASN A 93 -5.78 14.14 -11.34
C ASN A 93 -6.44 13.99 -12.73
N SER A 94 -5.84 14.46 -13.83
CA SER A 94 -6.42 14.30 -15.17
C SER A 94 -6.00 12.97 -15.82
N ALA A 95 -4.78 12.48 -15.59
CA ALA A 95 -4.39 11.14 -16.03
C ALA A 95 -4.92 10.02 -15.10
N ALA A 96 -5.22 10.33 -13.84
CA ALA A 96 -5.76 9.38 -12.86
C ALA A 96 -7.25 9.09 -13.06
N MET A 97 -8.06 10.01 -13.60
CA MET A 97 -9.42 9.64 -14.05
C MET A 97 -9.37 8.75 -15.30
N THR A 98 -8.45 9.01 -16.24
CA THR A 98 -8.26 8.13 -17.40
C THR A 98 -7.64 6.76 -17.03
N ARG A 99 -6.87 6.66 -15.93
CA ARG A 99 -6.37 5.38 -15.38
C ARG A 99 -7.28 4.71 -14.34
N ALA A 100 -8.16 5.44 -13.67
CA ALA A 100 -9.20 4.86 -12.81
C ALA A 100 -10.26 4.13 -13.65
N SER A 101 -10.44 4.57 -14.91
CA SER A 101 -11.18 3.81 -15.92
C SER A 101 -10.46 2.54 -16.40
N SER A 102 -9.18 2.30 -16.05
CA SER A 102 -8.47 1.05 -16.37
C SER A 102 -8.35 0.06 -15.19
N PHE A 103 -9.05 0.31 -14.08
CA PHE A 103 -9.10 -0.62 -12.93
C PHE A 103 -10.18 -1.70 -13.08
N ALA A 104 -11.13 -1.51 -13.98
CA ALA A 104 -12.20 -2.48 -14.26
C ALA A 104 -11.78 -3.56 -15.27
N ASP A 105 -10.69 -3.34 -16.02
CA ASP A 105 -10.29 -4.16 -17.18
C ASP A 105 -8.91 -4.81 -17.05
N ASP A 106 -8.28 -4.84 -15.86
CA ASP A 106 -6.97 -5.48 -15.70
C ASP A 106 -7.10 -6.93 -15.18
N PRO A 107 -6.88 -7.95 -16.02
CA PRO A 107 -7.18 -9.33 -15.65
C PRO A 107 -6.21 -9.92 -14.62
N ALA A 108 -5.15 -9.21 -14.19
CA ALA A 108 -4.01 -9.90 -13.56
C ALA A 108 -3.31 -9.23 -12.35
N LEU A 109 -3.96 -8.37 -11.56
CA LEU A 109 -3.25 -7.70 -10.44
C LEU A 109 -3.84 -7.91 -9.05
N TYR A 110 -5.05 -8.44 -8.97
CA TYR A 110 -5.67 -8.94 -7.75
C TYR A 110 -6.96 -9.67 -8.11
N GLY A 111 -7.48 -10.48 -7.21
CA GLY A 111 -8.75 -11.14 -7.44
C GLY A 111 -8.94 -12.41 -6.65
N TRP A 112 -10.09 -13.04 -6.85
CA TRP A 112 -10.41 -14.29 -6.18
C TRP A 112 -9.76 -15.47 -6.89
N LEU A 113 -9.00 -16.26 -6.13
CA LEU A 113 -8.54 -17.60 -6.51
C LEU A 113 -8.96 -18.59 -5.44
N LEU A 114 -8.96 -19.86 -5.80
CA LEU A 114 -8.99 -20.95 -4.83
C LEU A 114 -7.56 -21.32 -4.46
N ARG A 115 -7.33 -21.66 -3.19
CA ARG A 115 -6.06 -22.18 -2.68
C ARG A 115 -6.30 -23.52 -2.01
N ARG A 116 -5.50 -24.53 -2.33
CA ARG A 116 -5.53 -25.83 -1.63
C ARG A 116 -4.95 -25.66 -0.23
N ALA A 117 -5.68 -26.07 0.79
CA ALA A 117 -5.19 -26.03 2.17
C ALA A 117 -4.14 -27.13 2.37
N THR A 118 -2.93 -26.73 2.75
CA THR A 118 -1.80 -27.66 2.94
C THR A 118 -1.73 -28.24 4.36
N SER A 119 -2.46 -27.66 5.31
CA SER A 119 -2.43 -28.07 6.73
C SER A 119 -3.77 -27.88 7.44
N GLY A 120 -3.89 -28.49 8.62
CA GLY A 120 -5.09 -28.43 9.47
C GLY A 120 -6.18 -29.42 9.07
N TRP A 121 -7.32 -29.35 9.76
CA TRP A 121 -8.45 -30.28 9.58
C TRP A 121 -9.12 -30.23 8.20
N ARG A 122 -8.84 -29.18 7.41
CA ARG A 122 -9.31 -29.02 6.02
C ARG A 122 -8.22 -29.30 4.99
N ARG A 123 -7.15 -30.02 5.34
CA ARG A 123 -6.07 -30.36 4.40
C ARG A 123 -6.66 -30.96 3.12
N GLY A 124 -6.18 -30.49 1.96
CA GLY A 124 -6.67 -30.87 0.64
C GLY A 124 -7.89 -30.09 0.15
N ALA A 125 -8.60 -29.36 1.02
CA ALA A 125 -9.77 -28.59 0.60
C ALA A 125 -9.37 -27.31 -0.15
N TRP A 126 -10.10 -26.99 -1.22
CA TRP A 126 -9.97 -25.76 -1.97
C TRP A 126 -10.73 -24.61 -1.28
N GLN A 127 -10.02 -23.54 -0.95
CA GLN A 127 -10.57 -22.41 -0.21
C GLN A 127 -10.45 -21.12 -1.01
N ARG A 128 -11.56 -20.39 -1.14
CA ARG A 128 -11.59 -19.09 -1.78
C ARG A 128 -10.83 -18.04 -0.97
N ARG A 129 -9.87 -17.37 -1.59
CA ARG A 129 -9.07 -16.28 -1.02
C ARG A 129 -8.95 -15.15 -2.02
N PHE A 130 -8.90 -13.93 -1.52
CA PHE A 130 -8.64 -12.77 -2.35
C PHE A 130 -7.14 -12.54 -2.38
N PHE A 131 -6.56 -12.47 -3.57
CA PHE A 131 -5.13 -12.35 -3.78
C PHE A 131 -4.79 -10.96 -4.30
N VAL A 132 -3.63 -10.45 -3.92
CA VAL A 132 -3.06 -9.19 -4.44
C VAL A 132 -1.60 -9.44 -4.78
N LEU A 133 -1.24 -9.21 -6.04
CA LEU A 133 0.15 -9.28 -6.49
C LEU A 133 0.86 -7.97 -6.13
N VAL A 134 2.01 -8.07 -5.45
CA VAL A 134 2.82 -6.94 -4.96
C VAL A 134 4.21 -7.02 -5.62
N PRO A 135 4.38 -6.41 -6.80
CA PRO A 135 5.62 -6.54 -7.59
C PRO A 135 6.83 -5.96 -6.90
N LYS A 136 6.68 -4.79 -6.24
CA LYS A 136 7.77 -4.10 -5.53
C LYS A 136 8.45 -4.97 -4.48
N SER A 137 7.72 -5.91 -3.91
CA SER A 137 8.20 -6.81 -2.87
C SER A 137 8.30 -8.26 -3.37
N SER A 138 8.10 -8.50 -4.67
CA SER A 138 8.01 -9.83 -5.28
C SER A 138 7.18 -10.81 -4.45
N CYS A 139 6.00 -10.39 -4.04
CA CYS A 139 5.14 -11.15 -3.13
C CYS A 139 3.72 -11.25 -3.66
N LEU A 140 3.06 -12.36 -3.36
CA LEU A 140 1.63 -12.56 -3.56
C LEU A 140 0.96 -12.65 -2.18
N LEU A 141 0.14 -11.65 -1.86
CA LEU A 141 -0.60 -11.57 -0.60
C LEU A 141 -1.96 -12.22 -0.75
N TYR A 142 -2.49 -12.83 0.32
CA TYR A 142 -3.86 -13.35 0.30
C TYR A 142 -4.67 -13.02 1.57
N PHE A 143 -5.98 -12.89 1.38
CA PHE A 143 -6.94 -12.40 2.37
C PHE A 143 -8.18 -13.30 2.42
N HIS A 144 -8.87 -13.30 3.58
CA HIS A 144 -10.14 -14.02 3.75
C HIS A 144 -11.32 -13.28 3.10
N ARG A 145 -11.24 -11.94 3.08
CA ARG A 145 -12.26 -11.06 2.50
C ARG A 145 -11.72 -10.39 1.25
N GLY A 146 -12.64 -9.95 0.39
CA GLY A 146 -12.30 -9.05 -0.71
C GLY A 146 -11.81 -7.71 -0.17
N LEU A 147 -10.93 -7.06 -0.91
CA LEU A 147 -10.44 -5.73 -0.58
C LEU A 147 -11.04 -4.69 -1.51
N HIS A 148 -11.27 -3.49 -0.98
CA HIS A 148 -11.62 -2.35 -1.79
C HIS A 148 -10.41 -1.86 -2.60
N THR A 149 -10.66 -1.14 -3.69
CA THR A 149 -9.63 -0.61 -4.60
C THR A 149 -8.51 0.14 -3.87
N ARG A 150 -8.87 0.94 -2.86
CA ARG A 150 -7.90 1.66 -2.02
C ARG A 150 -6.99 0.72 -1.23
N GLU A 151 -7.57 -0.30 -0.58
CA GLU A 151 -6.82 -1.29 0.20
C GLU A 151 -5.85 -2.09 -0.68
N VAL A 152 -6.29 -2.49 -1.89
CA VAL A 152 -5.42 -3.13 -2.88
C VAL A 152 -4.23 -2.25 -3.22
N GLN A 153 -4.45 -0.96 -3.46
CA GLN A 153 -3.37 -0.03 -3.80
C GLN A 153 -2.36 0.13 -2.66
N LEU A 154 -2.83 0.17 -1.41
CA LEU A 154 -1.96 0.20 -0.23
C LEU A 154 -1.07 -1.04 -0.19
N CYS A 155 -1.64 -2.24 -0.37
CA CYS A 155 -0.87 -3.48 -0.44
C CYS A 155 0.20 -3.44 -1.53
N ARG A 156 -0.15 -2.98 -2.74
CA ARG A 156 0.76 -2.91 -3.88
C ARG A 156 1.93 -1.94 -3.68
N ASN A 157 1.70 -0.89 -2.91
CA ASN A 157 2.72 0.09 -2.56
C ASN A 157 3.58 -0.35 -1.37
N ALA A 158 3.33 -1.53 -0.79
CA ALA A 158 3.90 -1.97 0.48
C ALA A 158 3.71 -0.90 1.58
N ASP A 159 2.55 -0.23 1.56
CA ASP A 159 2.24 0.82 2.52
C ASP A 159 2.04 0.20 3.93
N PRO A 160 2.63 0.75 5.00
CA PRO A 160 2.45 0.25 6.36
C PRO A 160 0.99 0.26 6.85
N SER A 161 0.12 1.06 6.21
CA SER A 161 -1.32 1.10 6.49
C SER A 161 -2.13 0.06 5.69
N ALA A 162 -1.48 -0.74 4.85
CA ALA A 162 -2.14 -1.83 4.13
C ALA A 162 -2.79 -2.82 5.12
N PRO A 163 -3.95 -3.39 4.77
CA PRO A 163 -4.56 -4.40 5.61
C PRO A 163 -3.62 -5.59 5.81
N ALA A 164 -3.64 -6.16 7.01
CA ALA A 164 -2.84 -7.33 7.32
C ALA A 164 -3.26 -8.52 6.44
N ALA A 165 -2.33 -9.04 5.66
CA ALA A 165 -2.54 -10.25 4.87
C ALA A 165 -2.67 -11.47 5.78
N ARG A 166 -3.49 -12.44 5.38
CA ARG A 166 -3.57 -13.73 6.08
C ARG A 166 -2.28 -14.52 5.91
N GLY A 167 -1.64 -14.35 4.76
CA GLY A 167 -0.32 -14.89 4.48
C GLY A 167 0.26 -14.29 3.21
N THR A 168 1.54 -14.59 3.01
CA THR A 168 2.37 -14.07 1.95
C THR A 168 3.04 -15.25 1.26
N ILE A 169 3.01 -15.26 -0.07
CA ILE A 169 3.75 -16.21 -0.89
C ILE A 169 4.91 -15.41 -1.52
N PRO A 170 6.17 -15.69 -1.13
CA PRO A 170 7.32 -15.05 -1.76
C PRO A 170 7.47 -15.57 -3.18
N LEU A 171 7.52 -14.68 -4.17
CA LEU A 171 7.63 -15.03 -5.57
C LEU A 171 9.07 -14.95 -6.10
N ALA A 172 9.97 -14.24 -5.44
CA ALA A 172 11.36 -14.12 -5.89
C ALA A 172 11.97 -15.51 -6.09
N ASN A 173 12.35 -15.83 -7.34
CA ASN A 173 12.86 -17.13 -7.76
C ASN A 173 11.89 -18.31 -7.55
N ALA A 174 10.59 -18.05 -7.40
CA ALA A 174 9.58 -19.10 -7.37
C ALA A 174 9.40 -19.71 -8.76
N MET A 175 9.21 -21.03 -8.81
CA MET A 175 8.85 -21.74 -10.02
C MET A 175 7.32 -21.82 -10.11
N VAL A 176 6.78 -21.34 -11.22
CA VAL A 176 5.33 -21.39 -11.49
C VAL A 176 5.08 -22.54 -12.46
N CYS A 177 4.46 -23.62 -11.97
CA CYS A 177 4.09 -24.78 -12.76
C CYS A 177 2.71 -24.53 -13.38
N THR A 178 2.63 -24.51 -14.71
CA THR A 178 1.42 -24.15 -15.44
C THR A 178 0.43 -25.29 -15.61
N ASP A 179 0.85 -26.53 -15.37
CA ASP A 179 0.01 -27.71 -15.50
C ASP A 179 -1.09 -27.75 -14.45
N ASP A 180 -2.24 -28.34 -14.79
CA ASP A 180 -3.32 -28.53 -13.82
C ASP A 180 -2.88 -29.53 -12.74
N VAL A 181 -3.12 -29.18 -11.48
CA VAL A 181 -2.74 -29.94 -10.29
C VAL A 181 -3.58 -31.22 -10.20
N ASP A 182 -2.91 -32.35 -10.44
CA ASP A 182 -3.41 -33.72 -10.28
C ASP A 182 -4.71 -34.02 -11.04
N GLY A 183 -5.04 -33.25 -12.09
CA GLY A 183 -6.31 -33.35 -12.84
C GLY A 183 -7.59 -33.10 -12.00
N SER A 184 -7.44 -32.82 -10.71
CA SER A 184 -8.51 -32.75 -9.71
C SER A 184 -9.26 -31.42 -9.72
N LYS A 185 -8.64 -30.38 -10.29
CA LYS A 185 -9.18 -29.03 -10.34
C LYS A 185 -8.83 -28.37 -11.66
N GLN A 186 -9.82 -28.14 -12.51
CA GLN A 186 -9.62 -27.40 -13.75
C GLN A 186 -9.06 -26.01 -13.47
N HIS A 187 -8.18 -25.55 -14.36
CA HIS A 187 -7.57 -24.23 -14.30
C HIS A 187 -6.75 -24.01 -13.02
N SER A 188 -6.13 -25.08 -12.54
CA SER A 188 -5.21 -25.02 -11.41
C SER A 188 -3.77 -24.90 -11.87
N PHE A 189 -2.90 -24.46 -10.97
CA PHE A 189 -1.47 -24.29 -11.19
C PHE A 189 -0.78 -24.26 -9.83
N SER A 190 0.52 -24.49 -9.82
CA SER A 190 1.31 -24.52 -8.58
C SER A 190 2.40 -23.47 -8.58
N ILE A 191 2.67 -22.92 -7.40
CA ILE A 191 3.81 -22.03 -7.15
C ILE A 191 4.73 -22.73 -6.15
N ALA A 192 5.87 -23.20 -6.61
CA ALA A 192 6.92 -23.77 -5.78
C ALA A 192 7.92 -22.68 -5.41
N VAL A 193 8.02 -22.35 -4.12
CA VAL A 193 8.91 -21.30 -3.64
C VAL A 193 10.23 -21.90 -3.11
N PRO A 194 11.36 -21.19 -3.24
CA PRO A 194 12.62 -21.62 -2.64
C PRO A 194 12.45 -21.89 -1.15
N GLY A 195 12.92 -23.05 -0.68
CA GLY A 195 12.69 -23.52 0.70
C GLY A 195 11.66 -24.65 0.82
N GLY A 196 11.16 -25.17 -0.30
CA GLY A 196 10.40 -26.44 -0.35
C GLY A 196 8.91 -26.32 -0.06
N PHE A 197 8.36 -25.11 -0.06
CA PHE A 197 6.91 -24.91 0.05
C PHE A 197 6.27 -24.84 -1.34
N GLU A 198 5.12 -25.49 -1.48
CA GLU A 198 4.32 -25.47 -2.70
C GLU A 198 2.91 -24.94 -2.39
N TYR A 199 2.40 -24.11 -3.30
CA TYR A 199 1.08 -23.51 -3.19
C TYR A 199 0.26 -23.82 -4.44
N ASP A 200 -0.75 -24.67 -4.27
CA ASP A 200 -1.68 -24.98 -5.35
C ASP A 200 -2.82 -23.96 -5.37
N LEU A 201 -2.99 -23.31 -6.52
CA LEU A 201 -4.00 -22.30 -6.77
C LEU A 201 -4.90 -22.73 -7.93
N ALA A 202 -6.12 -22.22 -7.97
CA ALA A 202 -7.00 -22.41 -9.12
C ALA A 202 -7.80 -21.14 -9.44
N ALA A 203 -7.79 -20.79 -10.73
CA ALA A 203 -8.63 -19.74 -11.28
C ALA A 203 -10.03 -20.27 -11.58
N HIS A 204 -10.98 -19.35 -11.79
CA HIS A 204 -12.35 -19.75 -12.12
C HIS A 204 -12.56 -20.06 -13.62
N SER A 205 -11.58 -19.73 -14.47
CA SER A 205 -11.62 -19.98 -15.92
C SER A 205 -10.20 -20.06 -16.49
N ALA A 206 -10.06 -20.67 -17.66
CA ALA A 206 -8.79 -20.76 -18.40
C ALA A 206 -8.18 -19.38 -18.68
N ALA A 207 -8.97 -18.44 -19.22
CA ALA A 207 -8.49 -17.09 -19.51
C ALA A 207 -7.96 -16.35 -18.26
N LYS A 208 -8.57 -16.58 -17.09
CA LYS A 208 -8.05 -16.01 -15.84
C LYS A 208 -6.79 -16.73 -15.35
N LYS A 209 -6.70 -18.05 -15.53
CA LYS A 209 -5.47 -18.80 -15.22
C LYS A 209 -4.31 -18.23 -16.04
N GLU A 210 -4.48 -18.09 -17.35
CA GLU A 210 -3.45 -17.52 -18.24
C GLU A 210 -3.03 -16.11 -17.80
N ALA A 211 -4.01 -15.23 -17.55
CA ALA A 211 -3.72 -13.88 -17.07
C ALA A 211 -2.91 -13.85 -15.76
N TRP A 212 -3.25 -14.72 -14.80
CA TRP A 212 -2.47 -14.84 -13.55
C TRP A 212 -1.06 -15.38 -13.80
N LEU A 213 -0.92 -16.42 -14.62
CA LEU A 213 0.37 -17.05 -14.92
C LEU A 213 1.33 -16.06 -15.57
N ASP A 214 0.87 -15.27 -16.54
CA ASP A 214 1.69 -14.28 -17.24
C ASP A 214 2.34 -13.28 -16.29
N GLN A 215 1.60 -12.79 -15.29
CA GLN A 215 2.14 -11.83 -14.33
C GLN A 215 2.97 -12.50 -13.23
N LEU A 216 2.57 -13.69 -12.76
CA LEU A 216 3.30 -14.41 -11.72
C LEU A 216 4.69 -14.82 -12.18
N VAL A 217 4.81 -15.34 -13.41
CA VAL A 217 6.10 -15.73 -14.00
C VAL A 217 7.04 -14.53 -14.12
N ARG A 218 6.53 -13.36 -14.52
CA ARG A 218 7.30 -12.11 -14.62
C ARG A 218 7.81 -11.65 -13.26
N VAL A 219 6.91 -11.52 -12.29
CA VAL A 219 7.28 -11.07 -10.94
C VAL A 219 8.25 -12.05 -10.28
N ALA A 220 8.12 -13.35 -10.55
CA ALA A 220 9.05 -14.35 -10.03
C ALA A 220 10.47 -14.24 -10.60
N ARG A 221 10.59 -13.75 -11.85
CA ARG A 221 11.86 -13.45 -12.53
C ARG A 221 12.43 -12.07 -12.19
N GLY A 222 11.68 -11.23 -11.47
CA GLY A 222 12.05 -9.85 -11.17
C GLY A 222 11.71 -8.85 -12.28
N ASP A 223 10.89 -9.25 -13.26
CA ASP A 223 10.45 -8.38 -14.35
C ASP A 223 9.27 -7.47 -13.90
N ASP A 224 9.11 -6.34 -14.61
CA ASP A 224 7.94 -5.46 -14.46
C ASP A 224 6.65 -6.11 -14.99
N LEU A 225 5.50 -5.64 -14.46
CA LEU A 225 4.16 -6.09 -14.89
C LEU A 225 3.80 -5.59 -16.28
N ILE A 226 3.02 -6.38 -17.03
CA ILE A 226 2.38 -5.91 -18.28
C ILE A 226 1.14 -5.08 -17.91
N PRO A 227 0.99 -3.84 -18.42
CA PRO A 227 -0.28 -3.12 -18.32
C PRO A 227 -1.37 -3.79 -19.16
N ALA A 228 -2.61 -3.84 -18.65
CA ALA A 228 -3.72 -4.40 -19.42
C ALA A 228 -3.87 -3.76 -20.82
N PRO A 229 -4.27 -4.55 -21.84
CA PRO A 229 -4.62 -3.98 -23.13
C PRO A 229 -5.80 -2.99 -22.95
N PRO A 230 -5.82 -1.88 -23.68
CA PRO A 230 -6.91 -0.91 -23.58
C PRO A 230 -8.25 -1.57 -23.93
N PRO A 231 -9.36 -1.19 -23.27
CA PRO A 231 -10.67 -1.74 -23.59
C PRO A 231 -11.02 -1.47 -25.05
N THR A 232 -11.39 -2.52 -25.78
CA THR A 232 -11.89 -2.38 -27.15
C THR A 232 -13.16 -1.53 -27.12
N PRO A 233 -13.22 -0.40 -27.84
CA PRO A 233 -14.43 0.42 -27.84
C PRO A 233 -15.62 -0.41 -28.31
N ALA A 234 -16.68 -0.44 -27.51
CA ALA A 234 -17.91 -1.13 -27.84
C ALA A 234 -18.44 -0.58 -29.17
N ARG A 235 -18.63 -1.47 -30.15
CA ARG A 235 -19.22 -1.12 -31.44
C ARG A 235 -20.58 -0.46 -31.17
N PRO A 236 -20.87 0.75 -31.69
CA PRO A 236 -22.17 1.35 -31.52
C PRO A 236 -23.22 0.38 -32.08
N GLN A 237 -24.19 0.00 -31.25
CA GLN A 237 -25.37 -0.70 -31.76
C GLN A 237 -26.14 0.32 -32.60
N VAL A 238 -26.13 0.09 -33.91
CA VAL A 238 -26.97 0.83 -34.86
C VAL A 238 -28.39 0.36 -34.60
N GLY A 239 -29.23 1.27 -34.10
CA GLY A 239 -30.68 1.11 -34.03
C GLY A 239 -31.34 1.45 -35.36
#